data_AF-A0A931DUP3-F1
#
_entry.id   AF-A0A931DUP3-F1
#
_cell.length_a   1.000
_cell.length_b   1.000
_cell.length_c   1.000
_cell.angle_alpha   90.00
_cell.angle_beta   90.00
_cell.angle_gamma   90.00
#
_symmetry.space_group_name_H-M   'P 1'
#
loop_
_entity.id
_entity.type
_entity.pdbx_description
1 polymer ?
#
loop_
_entity_poly.entity_id
_entity_poly.type
_entity_poly.pdbx_seq_one_letter_code
_entity_poly.pdbx_strand_id
1 'polypeptide(L)'
;MAQQMWFGTRGHEQWVKAPATSANFSRKKFTTQLNFVNGGAAILGSRTTHAEYEMSWPVAGRLEMRPILDYAGHVYDNDPLAKFMVASNLIYFLDPMEMELNLAPVNLGHAALAASDAPSMFVDARPSAVATPTNTQGYPTFSAVYTFTAATTPRSIYVPIPPGFKLWAGFHGSATGTAGVQVTPVGGAARKLTPLGLAGQRVVDTFVGVSGVDIQLAGAVGDSILLTALILQVLPSNDMPDGGGYISGRGNSGCAFADEPTVTALSTVNVRAEVSAAAKLVEVGSWL
;
A
#
# COMPACT_ATOMS: atom_id res chain seq x y z
N MET A 1 -11.72 -18.00 -8.27
CA MET A 1 -11.81 -16.53 -8.07
C MET A 1 -11.11 -15.74 -9.20
N ALA A 2 -10.89 -16.31 -10.39
CA ALA A 2 -9.86 -15.83 -11.33
C ALA A 2 -10.17 -14.56 -12.16
N GLN A 3 -11.15 -13.73 -11.80
CA GLN A 3 -11.54 -12.56 -12.60
C GLN A 3 -12.04 -11.35 -11.80
N GLN A 4 -11.78 -11.30 -10.49
CA GLN A 4 -12.21 -10.18 -9.66
C GLN A 4 -11.05 -9.63 -8.83
N MET A 5 -11.12 -8.35 -8.52
CA MET A 5 -10.22 -7.66 -7.61
C MET A 5 -11.05 -6.88 -6.59
N TRP A 6 -10.56 -6.81 -5.35
CA TRP A 6 -11.20 -6.01 -4.31
C TRP A 6 -10.78 -4.56 -4.51
N PHE A 7 -11.74 -3.65 -4.68
CA PHE A 7 -11.50 -2.27 -5.09
C PHE A 7 -12.54 -1.32 -4.48
N GLY A 8 -12.11 -0.13 -4.06
CA GLY A 8 -13.01 0.97 -3.75
C GLY A 8 -12.41 1.99 -2.79
N THR A 9 -13.23 2.95 -2.39
CA THR A 9 -12.91 3.88 -1.30
C THR A 9 -13.15 3.24 0.05
N ARG A 10 -12.54 3.80 1.09
CA ARG A 10 -12.61 3.28 2.46
C ARG A 10 -14.05 3.10 2.93
N GLY A 11 -14.46 1.88 3.28
CA GLY A 11 -15.80 1.55 3.76
C GLY A 11 -16.85 1.28 2.67
N HIS A 12 -16.48 1.49 1.40
CA HIS A 12 -17.32 1.22 0.24
C HIS A 12 -16.61 0.28 -0.75
N GLU A 13 -15.70 -0.58 -0.30
CA GLU A 13 -14.99 -1.52 -1.15
C GLU A 13 -15.88 -2.68 -1.60
N GLN A 14 -15.68 -3.16 -2.83
CA GLN A 14 -16.40 -4.30 -3.38
C GLN A 14 -15.55 -5.08 -4.38
N TRP A 15 -16.02 -6.28 -4.73
CA TRP A 15 -15.43 -7.06 -5.82
C TRP A 15 -15.82 -6.43 -7.16
N VAL A 16 -14.83 -5.94 -7.91
CA VAL A 16 -14.98 -5.49 -9.28
C VAL A 16 -14.30 -6.45 -10.24
N LYS A 17 -14.63 -6.37 -11.53
CA LYS A 17 -13.97 -7.15 -12.57
C LYS A 17 -12.48 -6.82 -12.59
N ALA A 18 -11.62 -7.84 -12.59
CA ALA A 18 -10.19 -7.64 -12.74
C ALA A 18 -9.87 -7.04 -14.12
N PRO A 19 -8.83 -6.18 -14.24
CA PRO A 19 -8.42 -5.63 -15.51
C PRO A 19 -7.85 -6.73 -16.42
N ALA A 20 -7.61 -6.37 -17.69
CA ALA A 20 -6.97 -7.25 -18.65
C ALA A 20 -5.61 -7.76 -18.14
N THR A 21 -5.23 -8.95 -18.62
CA THR A 21 -3.98 -9.63 -18.24
C THR A 21 -2.69 -8.87 -18.61
N SER A 22 -2.80 -7.78 -19.36
CA SER A 22 -1.70 -6.88 -19.74
C SER A 22 -1.79 -5.52 -19.05
N ALA A 23 -2.51 -5.40 -17.92
CA ALA A 23 -2.50 -4.18 -17.13
C ALA A 23 -1.07 -3.85 -16.69
N ASN A 24 -0.69 -2.58 -16.82
CA ASN A 24 0.66 -2.14 -16.55
C ASN A 24 0.76 -1.67 -15.10
N PHE A 25 1.50 -2.43 -14.30
CA PHE A 25 1.82 -2.14 -12.91
C PHE A 25 3.25 -1.62 -12.86
N SER A 26 3.44 -0.31 -12.97
CA SER A 26 4.77 0.29 -13.11
C SER A 26 5.14 1.12 -11.89
N ARG A 27 6.42 1.11 -11.52
CA ARG A 27 6.96 2.02 -10.50
C ARG A 27 7.66 3.17 -11.19
N LYS A 28 7.31 4.40 -10.81
CA LYS A 28 7.95 5.61 -11.30
C LYS A 28 8.83 6.21 -10.20
N LYS A 29 9.91 6.84 -10.64
CA LYS A 29 10.81 7.62 -9.78
C LYS A 29 11.32 8.81 -10.55
N PHE A 30 11.73 9.83 -9.83
CA PHE A 30 12.50 10.92 -10.40
C PHE A 30 13.91 10.43 -10.77
N THR A 31 14.36 10.76 -11.98
CA THR A 31 15.72 10.51 -12.43
C THR A 31 16.17 11.64 -13.36
N THR A 32 17.41 12.07 -13.25
CA THR A 32 18.05 13.04 -14.14
C THR A 32 19.47 12.59 -14.44
N GLN A 33 19.93 12.84 -15.66
CA GLN A 33 21.26 12.48 -16.14
C GLN A 33 22.02 13.75 -16.52
N LEU A 34 23.24 13.88 -15.99
CA LEU A 34 24.18 14.93 -16.31
C LEU A 34 25.31 14.31 -17.14
N ASN A 35 25.60 14.87 -18.31
CA ASN A 35 26.75 14.47 -19.12
C ASN A 35 27.86 15.51 -18.93
N PHE A 36 29.06 15.04 -18.64
CA PHE A 36 30.23 15.89 -18.42
C PHE A 36 30.99 16.13 -19.74
N VAL A 37 31.62 17.30 -19.86
CA VAL A 37 32.38 17.71 -21.06
C VAL A 37 33.56 16.78 -21.36
N ASN A 38 34.09 16.08 -20.35
CA ASN A 38 35.14 15.07 -20.50
C ASN A 38 34.63 13.68 -20.92
N GLY A 39 33.35 13.55 -21.28
CA GLY A 39 32.73 12.29 -21.71
C GLY A 39 32.23 11.40 -20.55
N GLY A 40 32.33 11.84 -19.30
CA GLY A 40 31.70 11.14 -18.17
C GLY A 40 30.20 11.43 -18.06
N ALA A 41 29.50 10.70 -17.19
CA ALA A 41 28.10 10.97 -16.86
C ALA A 41 27.83 10.75 -15.36
N ALA A 42 26.84 11.46 -14.82
CA ALA A 42 26.28 11.24 -13.49
C ALA A 42 24.76 11.10 -13.58
N ILE A 43 24.20 10.17 -12.80
CA ILE A 43 22.75 9.96 -12.70
C ILE A 43 22.33 10.26 -11.27
N LEU A 44 21.39 11.19 -11.12
CA LEU A 44 20.75 11.52 -9.86
C LEU A 44 19.32 11.01 -9.92
N GLY A 45 18.83 10.41 -8.86
CA GLY A 45 17.44 9.95 -8.82
C GLY A 45 16.97 9.65 -7.41
N SER A 46 15.66 9.63 -7.25
CA SER A 46 15.02 9.19 -6.01
C SER A 46 15.36 7.71 -5.76
N ARG A 47 15.58 7.38 -4.49
CA ARG A 47 15.70 6.00 -4.01
C ARG A 47 14.32 5.37 -3.85
N THR A 48 13.32 6.18 -3.50
CA THR A 48 11.93 5.77 -3.44
C THR A 48 11.25 5.83 -4.81
N THR A 49 10.12 5.14 -4.92
CA THR A 49 9.24 5.10 -6.08
C THR A 49 7.80 5.16 -5.62
N HIS A 50 6.90 5.73 -6.43
CA HIS A 50 5.46 5.50 -6.30
C HIS A 50 4.99 4.50 -7.37
N ALA A 51 3.87 3.83 -7.10
CA ALA A 51 3.23 2.96 -8.09
C ALA A 51 2.26 3.73 -8.99
N GLU A 52 2.29 3.43 -10.29
CA GLU A 52 1.29 3.84 -11.28
C GLU A 52 0.69 2.59 -11.92
N TYR A 53 -0.64 2.61 -12.02
CA TYR A 53 -1.43 1.49 -12.48
C TYR A 53 -2.24 1.92 -13.69
N GLU A 54 -1.97 1.31 -14.84
CA GLU A 54 -2.77 1.52 -16.05
C GLU A 54 -3.63 0.28 -16.26
N MET A 55 -4.88 0.40 -15.82
CA MET A 55 -5.86 -0.68 -15.86
C MET A 55 -6.78 -0.48 -17.05
N SER A 56 -7.00 -1.56 -17.80
CA SER A 56 -7.94 -1.55 -18.92
C SER A 56 -8.89 -2.74 -18.83
N TRP A 57 -10.15 -2.51 -19.19
CA TRP A 57 -11.21 -3.50 -19.30
C TRP A 57 -11.71 -3.45 -20.74
N PRO A 58 -11.09 -4.19 -21.67
CA PRO A 58 -11.36 -4.05 -23.10
C PRO A 58 -12.78 -4.47 -23.47
N VAL A 59 -13.34 -5.46 -22.77
CA VAL A 59 -14.72 -5.89 -22.94
C VAL A 59 -15.33 -6.14 -21.57
N ALA A 60 -16.26 -5.28 -21.18
CA ALA A 60 -17.03 -5.44 -19.96
C ALA A 60 -18.49 -4.99 -20.15
N GLY A 61 -19.40 -5.61 -19.38
CA GLY A 61 -20.77 -5.15 -19.36
C GLY A 61 -20.86 -3.74 -18.77
N ARG A 62 -21.70 -2.87 -19.33
CA ARG A 62 -21.90 -1.50 -18.81
C ARG A 62 -22.16 -1.45 -17.30
N LEU A 63 -22.95 -2.41 -16.78
CA LEU A 63 -23.25 -2.49 -15.34
C LEU A 63 -22.05 -2.98 -14.51
N GLU A 64 -21.19 -3.83 -15.08
CA GLU A 64 -19.97 -4.31 -14.41
C GLU A 64 -18.94 -3.19 -14.22
N MET A 65 -18.90 -2.24 -15.16
CA MET A 65 -18.00 -1.09 -15.10
C MET A 65 -18.53 0.05 -14.25
N ARG A 66 -19.82 0.03 -13.92
CA ARG A 66 -20.48 1.13 -13.20
C ARG A 66 -19.81 1.45 -11.85
N PRO A 67 -19.41 0.48 -11.00
CA PRO A 67 -18.70 0.77 -9.77
C PRO A 67 -17.42 1.60 -9.99
N ILE A 68 -16.59 1.23 -10.96
CA ILE A 68 -15.32 1.92 -11.25
C ILE A 68 -15.58 3.38 -11.66
N LEU A 69 -16.61 3.62 -12.47
CA LEU A 69 -17.01 4.96 -12.88
C LEU A 69 -17.62 5.77 -11.74
N ASP A 70 -18.38 5.14 -10.84
CA ASP A 70 -18.96 5.81 -9.69
C ASP A 70 -17.88 6.21 -8.67
N TYR A 71 -16.81 5.40 -8.49
CA TYR A 71 -15.64 5.82 -7.70
C TYR A 71 -14.89 6.98 -8.34
N ALA A 72 -14.69 6.95 -9.66
CA ALA A 72 -14.05 8.06 -10.37
C ALA A 72 -14.89 9.34 -10.35
N GLY A 73 -16.22 9.20 -10.33
CA GLY A 73 -17.17 10.28 -10.16
C GLY A 73 -17.36 10.72 -8.70
N HIS A 74 -16.53 10.26 -7.77
CA HIS A 74 -16.56 10.64 -6.35
C HIS A 74 -17.90 10.35 -5.63
N VAL A 75 -18.69 9.39 -6.13
CA VAL A 75 -20.00 9.04 -5.56
C VAL A 75 -19.88 8.46 -4.15
N TYR A 76 -18.74 7.80 -3.87
CA TYR A 76 -18.44 7.13 -2.59
C TYR A 76 -17.33 7.85 -1.80
N ASP A 77 -17.19 9.16 -2.00
CA ASP A 77 -16.26 9.96 -1.21
C ASP A 77 -16.80 10.15 0.21
N ASN A 78 -15.95 9.87 1.19
CA ASN A 78 -16.28 10.01 2.61
C ASN A 78 -16.30 11.49 3.05
N ASP A 79 -15.57 12.34 2.35
CA ASP A 79 -15.61 13.80 2.49
C ASP A 79 -15.92 14.44 1.13
N PRO A 80 -17.20 14.70 0.80
CA PRO A 80 -17.60 15.27 -0.49
C PRO A 80 -17.26 16.76 -0.62
N LEU A 81 -16.83 17.43 0.45
CA LEU A 81 -16.45 18.85 0.44
C LEU A 81 -14.94 19.04 0.29
N ALA A 82 -14.18 17.95 0.30
CA ALA A 82 -12.75 17.95 0.10
C ALA A 82 -12.40 18.54 -1.28
N LYS A 83 -11.78 19.73 -1.26
CA LYS A 83 -11.28 20.41 -2.49
C LYS A 83 -9.96 19.83 -2.99
N PHE A 84 -9.28 19.09 -2.13
CA PHE A 84 -8.02 18.42 -2.40
C PHE A 84 -8.15 16.95 -2.02
N MET A 85 -7.22 16.12 -2.49
CA MET A 85 -7.23 14.71 -2.14
C MET A 85 -7.05 14.49 -0.63
N VAL A 86 -7.91 13.67 -0.05
CA VAL A 86 -7.88 13.29 1.37
C VAL A 86 -7.76 11.77 1.46
N ALA A 87 -7.03 11.28 2.46
CA ALA A 87 -6.77 9.85 2.65
C ALA A 87 -8.05 8.98 2.69
N SER A 88 -9.17 9.53 3.17
CA SER A 88 -10.47 8.85 3.24
C SER A 88 -11.14 8.63 1.89
N ASN A 89 -10.77 9.39 0.86
CA ASN A 89 -11.34 9.32 -0.49
C ASN A 89 -10.39 8.62 -1.48
N LEU A 90 -9.28 8.06 -0.98
CA LEU A 90 -8.37 7.29 -1.82
C LEU A 90 -8.99 5.96 -2.23
N ILE A 91 -8.57 5.50 -3.39
CA ILE A 91 -8.89 4.19 -3.94
C ILE A 91 -7.90 3.19 -3.38
N TYR A 92 -8.44 2.18 -2.69
CA TYR A 92 -7.69 1.05 -2.20
C TYR A 92 -8.08 -0.18 -3.00
N PHE A 93 -7.08 -0.98 -3.36
CA PHE A 93 -7.33 -2.26 -4.00
C PHE A 93 -6.26 -3.27 -3.65
N LEU A 94 -6.66 -4.54 -3.70
CA LEU A 94 -5.74 -5.65 -3.56
C LEU A 94 -5.33 -6.13 -4.93
N ASP A 95 -4.04 -6.00 -5.23
CA ASP A 95 -3.44 -6.56 -6.43
C ASP A 95 -3.43 -8.10 -6.31
N PRO A 96 -4.12 -8.82 -7.20
CA PRO A 96 -4.15 -10.29 -7.17
C PRO A 96 -2.77 -10.94 -7.28
N MET A 97 -1.78 -10.25 -7.85
CA MET A 97 -0.41 -10.78 -7.96
C MET A 97 0.41 -10.63 -6.68
N GLU A 98 0.06 -9.68 -5.83
CA GLU A 98 0.87 -9.29 -4.66
C GLU A 98 0.15 -9.59 -3.33
N MET A 99 -1.15 -9.95 -3.36
CA MET A 99 -1.95 -10.17 -2.15
C MET A 99 -1.39 -11.25 -1.23
N GLU A 100 -0.79 -12.30 -1.80
CA GLU A 100 -0.19 -13.42 -1.06
C GLU A 100 1.27 -13.15 -0.66
N LEU A 101 1.90 -12.10 -1.23
CA LEU A 101 3.34 -11.83 -1.08
C LEU A 101 3.63 -10.75 -0.04
N ASN A 102 3.59 -9.47 -0.43
CA ASN A 102 3.74 -8.37 0.51
C ASN A 102 2.99 -7.12 0.01
N LEU A 103 1.81 -6.91 0.57
CA LEU A 103 0.95 -5.75 0.33
C LEU A 103 1.41 -4.47 1.04
N ALA A 104 2.48 -4.52 1.84
CA ALA A 104 3.03 -3.30 2.40
C ALA A 104 3.51 -2.38 1.25
N PRO A 105 3.22 -1.07 1.32
CA PRO A 105 3.86 -0.08 0.46
C PRO A 105 5.38 -0.19 0.56
N VAL A 106 6.10 0.19 -0.50
CA VAL A 106 7.56 -0.02 -0.56
C VAL A 106 8.32 0.63 0.58
N ASN A 107 7.86 1.79 1.05
CA ASN A 107 8.44 2.53 2.18
C ASN A 107 8.19 1.85 3.53
N LEU A 108 7.19 0.97 3.64
CA LEU A 108 6.98 0.15 4.84
C LEU A 108 7.66 -1.22 4.73
N GLY A 109 7.63 -1.81 3.54
CA GLY A 109 8.37 -3.04 3.24
C GLY A 109 9.88 -2.86 3.34
N HIS A 110 10.40 -1.65 3.13
CA HIS A 110 11.80 -1.28 3.36
C HIS A 110 11.85 0.06 4.09
N ALA A 111 11.75 0.00 5.41
CA ALA A 111 11.54 1.18 6.24
C ALA A 111 12.69 2.21 6.20
N ALA A 112 13.92 1.79 5.92
CA ALA A 112 15.05 2.72 5.78
C ALA A 112 14.90 3.71 4.63
N LEU A 113 14.03 3.46 3.64
CA LEU A 113 13.72 4.45 2.59
C LEU A 113 13.09 5.73 3.16
N ALA A 114 12.38 5.64 4.29
CA ALA A 114 11.79 6.81 4.97
C ALA A 114 12.87 7.75 5.54
N ALA A 115 14.06 7.23 5.86
CA ALA A 115 15.18 8.03 6.32
C ALA A 115 15.87 8.82 5.19
N SER A 116 15.67 8.42 3.92
CA SER A 116 16.17 9.17 2.77
C SER A 116 15.11 10.11 2.21
N ASP A 117 14.21 9.58 1.40
CA ASP A 117 13.35 10.35 0.50
C ASP A 117 11.91 9.85 0.49
N ALA A 118 11.66 8.60 0.88
CA ALA A 118 10.31 8.09 1.01
C ALA A 118 9.54 8.83 2.11
N PRO A 119 8.20 8.85 2.05
CA PRO A 119 7.41 9.40 3.13
C PRO A 119 7.59 8.63 4.43
N SER A 120 7.65 9.39 5.51
CA SER A 120 7.81 8.89 6.86
C SER A 120 6.47 8.49 7.47
N MET A 121 6.52 7.51 8.38
CA MET A 121 5.38 7.17 9.25
C MET A 121 5.10 8.24 10.31
N PHE A 122 5.94 9.25 10.43
CA PHE A 122 5.63 10.49 11.13
C PHE A 122 5.44 11.62 10.12
N VAL A 123 4.41 12.43 10.31
CA VAL A 123 4.11 13.56 9.40
C VAL A 123 5.21 14.61 9.47
N ASP A 124 5.69 14.91 10.68
CA ASP A 124 6.55 16.07 10.93
C ASP A 124 8.04 15.72 11.15
N ALA A 125 8.40 14.43 11.02
CA ALA A 125 9.74 13.97 11.34
C ALA A 125 10.19 12.79 10.45
N ARG A 126 11.48 12.75 10.12
CA ARG A 126 12.12 11.59 9.46
C ARG A 126 12.84 10.70 10.47
N PRO A 127 12.79 9.37 10.30
CA PRO A 127 13.59 8.46 11.10
C PRO A 127 15.07 8.56 10.71
N SER A 128 15.96 8.07 11.57
CA SER A 128 17.36 7.86 11.23
C SER A 128 17.60 6.46 10.67
N ALA A 129 18.43 6.32 9.65
CA ALA A 129 18.86 5.01 9.16
C ALA A 129 19.96 4.43 10.07
N VAL A 130 19.84 3.16 10.44
CA VAL A 130 20.85 2.40 11.18
C VAL A 130 21.13 1.10 10.46
N ALA A 131 22.36 0.57 10.58
CA ALA A 131 22.68 -0.72 9.99
C ALA A 131 21.81 -1.82 10.61
N THR A 132 21.15 -2.61 9.76
CA THR A 132 20.38 -3.77 10.20
C THR A 132 21.35 -4.80 10.76
N PRO A 133 21.04 -5.45 11.91
CA PRO A 133 21.81 -6.58 12.39
C PRO A 133 21.96 -7.67 11.31
N THR A 134 23.08 -8.39 11.36
CA THR A 134 23.35 -9.49 10.42
C THR A 134 22.19 -10.47 10.37
N ASN A 135 21.71 -10.78 9.17
CA ASN A 135 20.59 -11.68 8.95
C ASN A 135 20.87 -12.59 7.74
N THR A 136 20.30 -13.80 7.76
CA THR A 136 20.43 -14.80 6.69
C THR A 136 19.23 -14.85 5.75
N GLN A 137 18.23 -14.01 6.03
CA GLN A 137 16.91 -14.06 5.39
C GLN A 137 16.73 -12.96 4.33
N GLY A 138 17.80 -12.25 3.98
CA GLY A 138 17.78 -11.24 2.91
C GLY A 138 17.06 -9.94 3.28
N TYR A 139 16.88 -9.65 4.57
CA TYR A 139 16.32 -8.37 5.01
C TYR A 139 17.22 -7.20 4.58
N PRO A 140 16.63 -6.00 4.40
CA PRO A 140 17.39 -4.80 4.05
C PRO A 140 18.59 -4.57 4.96
N THR A 141 19.67 -4.02 4.39
CA THR A 141 20.93 -3.75 5.12
C THR A 141 20.82 -2.58 6.09
N PHE A 142 19.78 -1.75 5.96
CA PHE A 142 19.48 -0.66 6.89
C PHE A 142 18.05 -0.77 7.40
N SER A 143 17.86 -0.39 8.67
CA SER A 143 16.58 -0.21 9.35
C SER A 143 16.34 1.28 9.60
N ALA A 144 15.10 1.66 9.85
CA ALA A 144 14.73 3.01 10.29
C ALA A 144 14.47 3.02 11.80
N VAL A 145 15.04 3.99 12.50
CA VAL A 145 14.75 4.26 13.92
C VAL A 145 13.84 5.47 14.02
N TYR A 146 12.64 5.24 14.53
CA TYR A 146 11.66 6.25 14.86
C TYR A 146 11.73 6.54 16.35
N THR A 147 11.89 7.81 16.73
CA THR A 147 11.87 8.24 18.13
C THR A 147 10.66 9.12 18.38
N PHE A 148 9.86 8.78 19.38
CA PHE A 148 8.68 9.54 19.73
C PHE A 148 9.04 10.77 20.54
N THR A 149 8.51 11.91 20.11
CA THR A 149 8.63 13.20 20.77
C THR A 149 7.24 13.75 21.07
N ALA A 150 7.15 14.81 21.88
CA ALA A 150 5.85 15.43 22.17
C ALA A 150 5.15 16.01 20.92
N ALA A 151 5.89 16.27 19.84
CA ALA A 151 5.38 16.78 18.58
C ALA A 151 5.16 15.68 17.52
N THR A 152 5.34 14.41 17.86
CA THR A 152 5.24 13.32 16.89
C THR A 152 3.78 13.07 16.50
N THR A 153 3.44 13.38 15.24
CA THR A 153 2.15 13.02 14.63
C THR A 153 2.31 11.77 13.77
N PRO A 154 1.77 10.60 14.17
CA PRO A 154 1.87 9.40 13.35
C PRO A 154 0.95 9.48 12.13
N ARG A 155 1.44 8.93 11.03
CA ARG A 155 0.71 8.69 9.78
C ARG A 155 0.08 7.30 9.84
N SER A 156 -1.16 7.20 9.39
CA SER A 156 -1.88 5.93 9.24
C SER A 156 -1.91 5.51 7.77
N ILE A 157 -1.78 4.22 7.52
CA ILE A 157 -1.99 3.60 6.21
C ILE A 157 -3.10 2.56 6.33
N TYR A 158 -4.08 2.65 5.44
CA TYR A 158 -5.22 1.74 5.42
C TYR A 158 -4.97 0.55 4.49
N VAL A 159 -5.36 -0.64 4.94
CA VAL A 159 -5.30 -1.88 4.16
C VAL A 159 -6.67 -2.55 4.19
N PRO A 160 -7.35 -2.72 3.03
CA PRO A 160 -8.66 -3.37 2.99
C PRO A 160 -8.52 -4.88 3.14
N ILE A 161 -9.54 -5.51 3.75
CA ILE A 161 -9.63 -6.96 3.94
C ILE A 161 -10.98 -7.42 3.39
N PRO A 162 -10.98 -8.17 2.27
CA PRO A 162 -12.22 -8.66 1.68
C PRO A 162 -12.93 -9.68 2.58
N PRO A 163 -14.26 -9.82 2.46
CA PRO A 163 -15.00 -10.88 3.14
C PRO A 163 -14.45 -12.27 2.77
N GLY A 164 -14.24 -13.13 3.78
CA GLY A 164 -13.67 -14.47 3.59
C GLY A 164 -12.14 -14.53 3.54
N PHE A 165 -11.47 -13.38 3.73
CA PHE A 165 -10.02 -13.27 3.83
C PHE A 165 -9.60 -12.81 5.23
N LYS A 166 -8.31 -12.96 5.50
CA LYS A 166 -7.65 -12.44 6.70
C LYS A 166 -6.33 -11.77 6.33
N LEU A 167 -6.00 -10.71 7.05
CA LEU A 167 -4.69 -10.08 6.97
C LEU A 167 -3.74 -10.72 7.97
N TRP A 168 -2.58 -11.12 7.48
CA TRP A 168 -1.40 -11.45 8.25
C TRP A 168 -0.46 -10.27 8.25
N ALA A 169 0.04 -9.92 9.43
CA ALA A 169 1.01 -8.84 9.60
C ALA A 169 2.25 -9.33 10.34
N GLY A 170 3.40 -8.81 9.92
CA GLY A 170 4.69 -9.06 10.52
C GLY A 170 5.48 -7.78 10.66
N PHE A 171 5.81 -7.43 11.90
CA PHE A 171 6.67 -6.31 12.25
C PHE A 171 8.10 -6.81 12.50
N HIS A 172 9.02 -6.59 11.56
CA HIS A 172 10.42 -6.99 11.76
C HIS A 172 11.26 -5.86 12.33
N GLY A 173 11.75 -6.04 13.54
CA GLY A 173 12.47 -5.01 14.27
C GLY A 173 12.33 -5.13 15.78
N SER A 174 12.51 -4.02 16.47
CA SER A 174 12.37 -3.94 17.93
C SER A 174 11.75 -2.61 18.33
N ALA A 175 11.20 -2.56 19.54
CA ALA A 175 10.66 -1.34 20.12
C ALA A 175 11.06 -1.25 21.60
N THR A 176 11.16 -0.02 22.10
CA THR A 176 11.45 0.26 23.52
C THR A 176 10.20 0.78 24.22
N GLY A 177 10.12 0.54 25.53
CA GLY A 177 9.04 1.04 26.38
C GLY A 177 7.67 0.58 25.89
N THR A 178 6.80 1.53 25.57
CA THR A 178 5.46 1.25 25.05
C THR A 178 5.38 1.36 23.53
N ALA A 179 6.46 1.63 22.81
CA ALA A 179 6.36 1.79 21.37
C ALA A 179 6.05 0.49 20.61
N GLY A 180 5.46 0.62 19.43
CA GLY A 180 5.23 -0.49 18.52
C GLY A 180 4.46 -0.08 17.27
N VAL A 181 4.37 -1.00 16.31
CA VAL A 181 3.47 -0.86 15.17
C VAL A 181 2.05 -1.17 15.67
N GLN A 182 1.20 -0.15 15.71
CA GLN A 182 -0.19 -0.28 16.11
C GLN A 182 -1.07 -0.52 14.88
N VAL A 183 -1.96 -1.49 14.99
CA VAL A 183 -2.98 -1.79 14.00
C VAL A 183 -4.35 -1.63 14.63
N THR A 184 -5.18 -0.79 14.01
CA THR A 184 -6.56 -0.53 14.43
C THR A 184 -7.50 -1.10 13.38
N PRO A 185 -8.20 -2.20 13.67
CA PRO A 185 -9.23 -2.70 12.77
C PRO A 185 -10.38 -1.70 12.66
N VAL A 186 -11.00 -1.59 11.48
CA VAL A 186 -12.16 -0.72 11.29
C VAL A 186 -13.30 -1.18 12.21
N GLY A 187 -13.76 -0.28 13.08
CA GLY A 187 -14.77 -0.59 14.10
C GLY A 187 -14.27 -1.44 15.28
N GLY A 188 -12.96 -1.68 15.37
CA GLY A 188 -12.33 -2.48 16.41
C GLY A 188 -11.38 -1.69 17.31
N ALA A 189 -10.88 -2.36 18.36
CA ALA A 189 -9.88 -1.80 19.26
C ALA A 189 -8.47 -1.90 18.66
N ALA A 190 -7.66 -0.88 18.88
CA ALA A 190 -6.26 -0.87 18.48
C ALA A 190 -5.44 -1.93 19.23
N ARG A 191 -4.51 -2.58 18.54
CA ARG A 191 -3.53 -3.51 19.12
C ARG A 191 -2.16 -3.33 18.52
N LYS A 192 -1.10 -3.66 19.26
CA LYS A 192 0.28 -3.61 18.74
C LYS A 192 0.66 -4.95 18.15
N LEU A 193 1.40 -4.91 17.04
CA LEU A 193 1.99 -6.11 16.45
C LEU A 193 3.12 -6.63 17.34
N THR A 194 3.28 -7.94 17.32
CA THR A 194 4.38 -8.63 17.98
C THR A 194 5.67 -8.36 17.20
N PRO A 195 6.72 -7.79 17.83
CA PRO A 195 8.00 -7.62 17.18
C PRO A 195 8.62 -8.98 16.82
N LEU A 196 8.97 -9.13 15.56
CA LEU A 196 9.64 -10.30 15.02
C LEU A 196 11.13 -10.00 14.81
N GLY A 197 11.96 -10.99 15.11
CA GLY A 197 13.38 -10.94 14.76
C GLY A 197 13.62 -11.02 13.25
N LEU A 198 14.90 -11.06 12.86
CA LEU A 198 15.33 -11.22 11.46
C LEU A 198 15.56 -12.69 11.07
N ALA A 199 15.08 -13.61 11.90
CA ALA A 199 15.09 -15.04 11.68
C ALA A 199 13.71 -15.61 12.05
N GLY A 200 13.24 -16.62 11.31
CA GLY A 200 11.98 -17.31 11.60
C GLY A 200 10.82 -16.92 10.68
N GLN A 201 9.64 -16.68 11.27
CA GLN A 201 8.41 -16.41 10.54
C GLN A 201 8.35 -14.98 10.00
N ARG A 202 7.68 -14.80 8.85
CA ARG A 202 7.45 -13.48 8.22
C ARG A 202 6.32 -12.69 8.84
N VAL A 203 5.32 -13.38 9.35
CA VAL A 203 4.08 -12.81 9.85
C VAL A 203 3.58 -13.68 11.00
N VAL A 204 2.92 -13.07 11.98
CA VAL A 204 2.41 -13.78 13.17
C VAL A 204 1.04 -13.30 13.59
N ASP A 205 0.78 -12.00 13.46
CA ASP A 205 -0.48 -11.40 13.88
C ASP A 205 -1.54 -11.51 12.79
N THR A 206 -2.77 -11.86 13.17
CA THR A 206 -3.87 -12.10 12.22
C THR A 206 -5.11 -11.27 12.50
N PHE A 207 -5.69 -10.69 11.46
CA PHE A 207 -6.91 -9.89 11.53
C PHE A 207 -7.97 -10.54 10.65
N VAL A 208 -9.05 -11.02 11.26
CA VAL A 208 -10.13 -11.79 10.62
C VAL A 208 -11.46 -11.11 10.94
N GLY A 209 -12.41 -11.15 10.00
CA GLY A 209 -13.78 -10.68 10.24
C GLY A 209 -13.92 -9.15 10.33
N VAL A 210 -12.95 -8.42 9.78
CA VAL A 210 -12.93 -6.96 9.73
C VAL A 210 -12.82 -6.51 8.27
N SER A 211 -13.38 -5.35 7.91
CA SER A 211 -13.36 -4.84 6.53
C SER A 211 -12.02 -4.23 6.11
N GLY A 212 -11.16 -3.92 7.08
CA GLY A 212 -9.81 -3.45 6.86
C GLY A 212 -9.15 -3.03 8.16
N VAL A 213 -7.91 -2.56 8.05
CA VAL A 213 -7.12 -2.09 9.19
C VAL A 213 -6.38 -0.80 8.87
N ASP A 214 -6.24 0.07 9.87
CA ASP A 214 -5.31 1.18 9.89
C ASP A 214 -4.01 0.74 10.55
N ILE A 215 -2.87 1.07 9.95
CA ILE A 215 -1.54 0.75 10.46
C ILE A 215 -0.80 2.07 10.71
N GLN A 216 -0.36 2.26 11.95
CA GLN A 216 0.39 3.45 12.37
C GLN A 216 1.47 3.08 13.39
N LEU A 217 2.39 3.99 13.68
CA LEU A 217 3.31 3.84 14.79
C LEU A 217 2.68 4.46 16.05
N ALA A 218 2.83 3.80 17.20
CA ALA A 218 2.36 4.32 18.49
C ALA A 218 3.42 4.12 19.56
N GLY A 219 3.53 5.05 20.51
CA GLY A 219 4.51 5.02 21.60
C GLY A 219 4.41 6.27 22.47
N ALA A 220 5.07 6.24 23.64
CA ALA A 220 5.18 7.40 24.53
C ALA A 220 6.41 8.24 24.17
N VAL A 221 6.45 9.50 24.62
CA VAL A 221 7.61 10.38 24.43
C VAL A 221 8.87 9.73 25.02
N GLY A 222 9.93 9.65 24.21
CA GLY A 222 11.19 9.00 24.57
C GLY A 222 11.27 7.52 24.15
N ASP A 223 10.14 6.89 23.79
CA ASP A 223 10.17 5.55 23.21
C ASP A 223 10.72 5.57 21.78
N SER A 224 11.20 4.42 21.31
CA SER A 224 11.73 4.26 19.97
C SER A 224 11.33 2.94 19.32
N ILE A 225 11.26 2.93 18.00
CA ILE A 225 11.01 1.75 17.17
C ILE A 225 12.13 1.65 16.15
N LEU A 226 12.84 0.53 16.18
CA LEU A 226 13.67 0.10 15.06
C LEU A 226 12.78 -0.74 14.14
N LEU A 227 12.46 -0.22 12.97
CA LEU A 227 11.67 -0.90 11.94
C LEU A 227 12.59 -1.26 10.77
N THR A 228 12.69 -2.56 10.48
CA THR A 228 13.44 -3.06 9.33
C THR A 228 12.52 -3.26 8.12
N ALA A 229 11.44 -4.00 8.33
CA ALA A 229 10.43 -4.28 7.32
C ALA A 229 9.07 -4.54 7.96
N LEU A 230 8.02 -4.13 7.26
CA LEU A 230 6.66 -4.57 7.49
C LEU A 230 6.25 -5.54 6.37
N ILE A 231 5.73 -6.70 6.74
CA ILE A 231 5.21 -7.68 5.78
C ILE A 231 3.70 -7.83 6.03
N LEU A 232 2.92 -7.63 4.98
CA LEU A 232 1.45 -7.71 5.02
C LEU A 232 0.97 -8.69 3.94
N GLN A 233 0.19 -9.69 4.32
CA GLN A 233 -0.33 -10.70 3.40
C GLN A 233 -1.83 -10.88 3.61
N VAL A 234 -2.63 -10.80 2.56
CA VAL A 234 -4.06 -11.07 2.63
C VAL A 234 -4.32 -12.42 1.98
N LEU A 235 -4.68 -13.40 2.81
CA LEU A 235 -4.90 -14.78 2.41
C LEU A 235 -6.35 -15.18 2.72
N PRO A 236 -6.92 -16.17 2.00
CA PRO A 236 -8.18 -16.78 2.40
C PRO A 236 -8.16 -17.18 3.87
N SER A 237 -9.30 -17.06 4.57
CA SER A 237 -9.35 -17.23 6.03
C SER A 237 -8.85 -18.59 6.54
N ASN A 238 -8.84 -19.62 5.70
CA ASN A 238 -8.38 -20.97 6.05
C ASN A 238 -6.90 -21.21 5.73
N ASP A 239 -6.26 -20.30 5.00
CA ASP A 239 -4.89 -20.48 4.52
C ASP A 239 -3.88 -19.94 5.54
N MET A 240 -2.67 -20.49 5.49
CA MET A 240 -1.55 -20.07 6.32
C MET A 240 -0.45 -19.50 5.43
N PRO A 241 0.25 -18.46 5.89
CA PRO A 241 1.34 -17.86 5.13
C PRO A 241 2.55 -18.78 5.14
N ASP A 242 3.22 -18.88 4.00
CA ASP A 242 4.48 -19.58 3.93
C ASP A 242 5.56 -18.84 4.74
N GLY A 243 6.29 -19.60 5.55
CA GLY A 243 7.51 -19.10 6.17
C GLY A 243 8.56 -18.69 5.13
N GLY A 244 9.59 -17.98 5.57
CA GLY A 244 10.76 -17.69 4.73
C GLY A 244 11.34 -16.30 4.96
N GLY A 245 12.19 -15.90 4.01
CA GLY A 245 12.95 -14.66 4.10
C GLY A 245 12.18 -13.41 3.68
N TYR A 246 12.89 -12.30 3.66
CA TYR A 246 12.36 -11.00 3.28
C TYR A 246 11.66 -11.02 1.90
N ILE A 247 10.52 -10.34 1.83
CA ILE A 247 9.82 -10.03 0.58
C ILE A 247 9.63 -8.52 0.54
N SER A 248 10.09 -7.88 -0.53
CA SER A 248 9.92 -6.45 -0.73
C SER A 248 8.45 -6.06 -0.79
N GLY A 249 8.07 -4.97 -0.13
CA GLY A 249 6.73 -4.42 -0.20
C GLY A 249 6.37 -3.98 -1.62
N ARG A 250 5.24 -4.48 -2.14
CA ARG A 250 4.76 -4.18 -3.49
C ARG A 250 3.34 -3.66 -3.56
N GLY A 251 2.63 -3.58 -2.44
CA GLY A 251 1.31 -2.95 -2.40
C GLY A 251 1.36 -1.43 -2.55
N ASN A 252 0.20 -0.81 -2.34
CA ASN A 252 -0.02 0.62 -2.43
C ASN A 252 -0.53 1.19 -1.11
N SER A 253 -0.25 2.46 -0.87
CA SER A 253 -0.71 3.21 0.31
C SER A 253 -2.04 3.94 0.11
N GLY A 254 -2.76 3.63 -0.97
CA GLY A 254 -3.93 4.37 -1.44
C GLY A 254 -3.62 5.16 -2.71
N CYS A 255 -4.51 5.05 -3.68
CA CYS A 255 -4.36 5.61 -5.02
C CYS A 255 -5.40 6.67 -5.34
N ALA A 256 -5.08 7.49 -6.32
CA ALA A 256 -5.94 8.49 -6.92
C ALA A 256 -6.12 8.19 -8.40
N PHE A 257 -7.27 8.51 -8.98
CA PHE A 257 -7.37 8.60 -10.44
C PHE A 257 -6.49 9.75 -10.92
N ALA A 258 -5.58 9.47 -11.85
CA ALA A 258 -4.75 10.51 -12.48
C ALA A 258 -5.59 11.40 -13.39
N ASP A 259 -6.55 10.79 -14.07
CA ASP A 259 -7.50 11.39 -14.99
C ASP A 259 -8.84 10.65 -14.88
N GLU A 260 -9.92 11.25 -15.38
CA GLU A 260 -11.20 10.55 -15.51
C GLU A 260 -11.06 9.29 -16.40
N PRO A 261 -11.64 8.14 -16.00
CA PRO A 261 -11.59 6.93 -16.82
C PRO A 261 -12.21 7.15 -18.20
N THR A 262 -11.48 6.74 -19.24
CA THR A 262 -12.00 6.78 -20.61
C THR A 262 -12.95 5.60 -20.83
N VAL A 263 -14.13 5.86 -21.38
CA VAL A 263 -15.13 4.81 -21.71
C VAL A 263 -15.47 4.89 -23.18
N THR A 264 -15.26 3.79 -23.90
CA THR A 264 -15.61 3.64 -25.31
C THR A 264 -16.74 2.62 -25.44
N ALA A 265 -17.85 3.01 -26.05
CA ALA A 265 -18.95 2.10 -26.32
C ALA A 265 -18.58 1.13 -27.45
N LEU A 266 -18.67 -0.17 -27.17
CA LEU A 266 -18.52 -1.24 -28.15
C LEU A 266 -19.92 -1.73 -28.51
N SER A 267 -20.64 -0.96 -29.33
CA SER A 267 -21.99 -1.34 -29.77
C SER A 267 -22.08 -1.33 -31.29
N THR A 268 -22.54 -2.43 -31.87
CA THR A 268 -23.04 -2.44 -33.25
C THR A 268 -24.55 -2.24 -33.28
N VAL A 269 -25.38 -3.00 -32.55
CA VAL A 269 -26.83 -2.74 -32.42
C VAL A 269 -27.38 -3.51 -31.20
N ASN A 270 -27.84 -2.83 -30.14
CA ASN A 270 -28.81 -3.30 -29.14
C ASN A 270 -28.45 -4.22 -27.91
N VAL A 271 -29.16 -3.93 -26.81
CA VAL A 271 -29.43 -4.64 -25.50
C VAL A 271 -28.28 -5.13 -24.62
N ARG A 272 -27.08 -5.43 -25.15
CA ARG A 272 -25.89 -5.76 -24.34
C ARG A 272 -24.77 -4.80 -24.69
N ALA A 273 -24.93 -3.55 -24.28
CA ALA A 273 -23.92 -2.52 -24.48
C ALA A 273 -22.64 -2.93 -23.73
N GLU A 274 -21.69 -3.49 -24.48
CA GLU A 274 -20.33 -3.69 -24.03
C GLU A 274 -19.61 -2.36 -24.07
N VAL A 275 -18.72 -2.16 -23.11
CA VAL A 275 -17.87 -0.98 -23.03
C VAL A 275 -16.43 -1.43 -22.87
N SER A 276 -15.54 -0.67 -23.49
CA SER A 276 -14.12 -0.68 -23.16
C SER A 276 -13.87 0.47 -22.20
N ALA A 277 -13.21 0.21 -21.08
CA ALA A 277 -12.81 1.25 -20.14
C ALA A 277 -11.31 1.21 -19.89
N ALA A 278 -10.70 2.37 -19.66
CA ALA A 278 -9.31 2.46 -19.19
C ALA A 278 -9.20 3.53 -18.12
N ALA A 279 -8.44 3.23 -17.08
CA ALA A 279 -8.19 4.14 -15.97
C ALA A 279 -6.72 4.11 -15.60
N LYS A 280 -6.20 5.29 -15.24
CA LYS A 280 -4.87 5.43 -14.67
C LYS A 280 -5.00 5.80 -13.19
N LEU A 281 -4.41 4.98 -12.32
CA LEU A 281 -4.32 5.24 -10.88
C LEU A 281 -2.88 5.54 -10.49
N VAL A 282 -2.69 6.49 -9.59
CA VAL A 282 -1.38 6.91 -9.08
C VAL A 282 -1.41 6.79 -7.56
N GLU A 283 -0.42 6.10 -7.00
CA GLU A 283 -0.26 6.02 -5.55
C GLU A 283 0.08 7.40 -4.96
N VAL A 284 -0.74 7.86 -4.01
CA VAL A 284 -0.56 9.17 -3.36
C VAL A 284 -0.68 9.10 -1.83
N GLY A 285 -1.22 8.01 -1.26
CA GLY A 285 -1.61 7.99 0.15
C GLY A 285 -0.47 8.18 1.13
N SER A 286 0.71 7.64 0.85
CA SER A 286 1.89 7.90 1.70
C SER A 286 2.36 9.36 1.66
N TRP A 287 1.91 10.19 0.71
CA TRP A 287 2.34 11.58 0.54
C TRP A 287 1.34 12.63 1.05
N LEU A 288 0.14 12.21 1.49
CA LEU A 288 -0.88 13.07 2.11
C LEU A 288 -0.71 13.09 3.62
#